data_AF-A0A9W8K150-F1
#
_entry.id   AF-A0A9W8K150-F1
#
_cell.length_a   1.000
_cell.length_b   1.000
_cell.length_c   1.000
_cell.angle_alpha   90.00
_cell.angle_beta   90.00
_cell.angle_gamma   90.00
#
_symmetry.space_group_name_H-M   'P 1'
#
loop_
_entity.id
_entity.type
_entity.pdbx_description
1 polymer ?
#
loop_
_entity_poly.entity_id
_entity_poly.type
_entity_poly.pdbx_seq_one_letter_code
_entity_poly.pdbx_strand_id
1 'polypeptide(L)'
;MLRAQNVVNGKPTSPHASNTLAIKLATRLARAKLHGFRCRVVSVHPSPPVTTSTNGSHDIQKRLTGIYELDVERFAASPRDGGDSKVEEMKAAWEQWKIVRDMCPQHDVSWCNKNLAAAAKRLRDLPIFKSSSSATTRFAPWAYGFSDQTHADLEFMRRRLFKFTANGTLEWSFLFGGSGAARHVYATLADLGHIFTRQLRETLVESVNVHFTLVDIHPAMLARTVVMFGLFRRRVELYATLFFVQTSILVPEYCRVIFQDTVKNIVSELEGGQKVLTKGIYINERTLPATLELLRYWSVPLPKTTKALLERNVGADKPPKDLSNLQPHKPLDRQEWLNHHQMQLNSRQMEVVHKGQHSRRYEAEDVPAEYLYPYYSPHVEAAIYHRLKILLPPEVLLKARHSAVYKLVKAYGDDNTSGDAWNAARREIEDTWKPNPVIFDIYTLADPQFGGPHGYPKVLAEPYSTLMSFGQFTRPRSHSMEYDTDATRMSGFDTYTRFFELVIEGLEPFRETLKIELLAEDVITGVPKLMAGDLGHRPPNSPEEYKTIWLSNIPDYTHGFVNTAIHLTRFLDPDSLAMSNCLVSMGRYKPMDHFCCK
;
A
#
# COMPACT_ATOMS: atom_id res chain seq x y z
N MET A 1 -22.66 21.82 -35.61
CA MET A 1 -21.73 22.96 -35.66
C MET A 1 -20.74 22.87 -36.82
N LEU A 2 -19.84 21.89 -36.90
CA LEU A 2 -18.86 21.77 -38.01
C LEU A 2 -19.47 21.69 -39.41
N ARG A 3 -20.60 20.99 -39.57
CA ARG A 3 -21.37 21.02 -40.83
C ARG A 3 -21.90 22.40 -41.17
N ALA A 4 -22.39 23.14 -40.17
CA ALA A 4 -22.90 24.50 -40.35
C ALA A 4 -21.78 25.50 -40.70
N GLN A 5 -20.53 25.19 -40.33
CA GLN A 5 -19.35 25.95 -40.72
C GLN A 5 -18.80 25.55 -42.10
N ASN A 6 -19.22 24.40 -42.66
CA ASN A 6 -18.84 23.93 -44.00
C ASN A 6 -20.06 23.95 -44.91
N VAL A 7 -20.38 25.12 -45.46
CA VAL A 7 -21.52 25.30 -46.34
C VAL A 7 -21.06 25.27 -47.79
N VAL A 8 -21.61 24.35 -48.58
CA VAL A 8 -21.43 24.32 -50.03
C VAL A 8 -22.80 24.53 -50.66
N ASN A 9 -22.93 25.53 -51.54
CA ASN A 9 -24.18 25.92 -52.19
C ASN A 9 -25.34 26.18 -51.19
N GLY A 10 -25.06 26.87 -50.08
CA GLY A 10 -26.06 27.20 -49.06
C GLY A 10 -26.52 26.03 -48.19
N LYS A 11 -25.96 24.82 -48.37
CA LYS A 11 -26.31 23.64 -47.57
C LYS A 11 -25.14 23.21 -46.68
N PRO A 12 -25.37 22.87 -45.39
CA PRO A 12 -24.36 22.27 -44.54
C PRO A 12 -23.85 20.96 -45.14
N THR A 13 -22.53 20.82 -45.30
CA THR A 13 -21.86 19.66 -45.88
C THR A 13 -20.83 19.06 -44.94
N SER A 14 -20.35 17.86 -45.27
CA SER A 14 -19.28 17.19 -44.52
C SER A 14 -18.01 18.06 -44.55
N PRO A 15 -17.31 18.24 -43.42
CA PRO A 15 -16.10 19.05 -43.37
C PRO A 15 -15.01 18.54 -44.33
N HIS A 16 -14.19 19.46 -44.85
CA HIS A 16 -13.06 19.08 -45.70
C HIS A 16 -12.12 18.10 -44.99
N ALA A 17 -11.59 17.15 -45.75
CA ALA A 17 -10.69 16.11 -45.29
C ALA A 17 -9.53 16.66 -44.43
N SER A 18 -8.87 17.73 -44.88
CA SER A 18 -7.75 18.37 -44.17
C SER A 18 -8.11 19.07 -42.85
N ASN A 19 -9.38 19.13 -42.46
CA ASN A 19 -9.79 19.79 -41.22
C ASN A 19 -9.38 18.97 -39.99
N THR A 20 -8.43 19.48 -39.22
CA THR A 20 -7.87 18.80 -38.04
C THR A 20 -8.89 18.54 -36.93
N LEU A 21 -9.91 19.39 -36.79
CA LEU A 21 -10.99 19.18 -35.84
C LEU A 21 -11.94 18.08 -36.31
N ALA A 22 -12.21 17.98 -37.62
CA ALA A 22 -13.00 16.90 -38.20
C ALA A 22 -12.34 15.54 -37.95
N ILE A 23 -11.01 15.43 -38.13
CA ILE A 23 -10.24 14.21 -37.79
C ILE A 23 -10.46 13.86 -36.31
N LYS A 24 -10.23 14.81 -35.39
CA LYS A 24 -10.39 14.58 -33.94
C LYS A 24 -11.80 14.13 -33.57
N LEU A 25 -12.84 14.73 -34.14
CA LEU A 25 -14.23 14.35 -33.85
C LEU A 25 -14.59 13.00 -34.44
N ALA A 26 -14.14 12.69 -35.66
CA ALA A 26 -14.32 11.38 -36.29
C ALA A 26 -13.67 10.28 -35.43
N THR A 27 -12.42 10.47 -35.00
CA THR A 27 -11.73 9.53 -34.10
C THR A 27 -12.48 9.38 -32.77
N ARG A 28 -12.95 10.48 -32.18
CA ARG A 28 -13.73 10.44 -30.92
C ARG A 28 -15.05 9.71 -31.09
N LEU A 29 -15.77 9.92 -32.20
CA LEU A 29 -17.02 9.22 -32.49
C LEU A 29 -16.78 7.71 -32.64
N ALA A 30 -15.78 7.32 -33.44
CA ALA A 30 -15.39 5.92 -33.62
C ALA A 30 -15.06 5.24 -32.28
N ARG A 31 -14.23 5.90 -31.46
CA ARG A 31 -13.85 5.41 -30.11
C ARG A 31 -15.04 5.37 -29.15
N ALA A 32 -15.90 6.40 -29.16
CA ALA A 32 -17.09 6.45 -28.31
C ALA A 32 -18.08 5.33 -28.68
N LYS A 33 -18.18 4.97 -29.96
CA LYS A 33 -19.01 3.86 -30.43
C LYS A 33 -18.46 2.50 -30.01
N LEU A 34 -17.16 2.27 -30.22
CA LEU A 34 -16.48 1.06 -29.73
C LEU A 34 -16.60 0.92 -28.21
N HIS A 35 -16.39 2.01 -27.48
CA HIS A 35 -16.52 2.05 -26.03
C HIS A 35 -17.99 1.84 -25.60
N GLY A 36 -18.94 2.51 -26.26
CA GLY A 36 -20.36 2.36 -26.02
C GLY A 36 -20.83 0.93 -26.25
N PHE A 37 -20.34 0.26 -27.29
CA PHE A 37 -20.60 -1.16 -27.53
C PHE A 37 -20.02 -2.04 -26.41
N ARG A 38 -18.74 -1.83 -26.05
CA ARG A 38 -18.08 -2.56 -24.96
C ARG A 38 -18.79 -2.38 -23.61
N CYS A 39 -19.27 -1.17 -23.31
CA CYS A 39 -20.01 -0.84 -22.10
C CYS A 39 -21.51 -1.14 -22.20
N ARG A 40 -21.97 -1.77 -23.30
CA ARG A 40 -23.38 -2.12 -23.55
C ARG A 40 -24.34 -0.92 -23.60
N VAL A 41 -23.81 0.29 -23.79
CA VAL A 41 -24.60 1.51 -24.05
C VAL A 41 -25.09 1.54 -25.50
N VAL A 42 -24.35 0.92 -26.42
CA VAL A 42 -24.71 0.79 -27.84
C VAL A 42 -24.94 -0.67 -28.17
N SER A 43 -26.16 -1.02 -28.57
CA SER A 43 -26.46 -2.33 -29.17
C SER A 43 -26.40 -2.23 -30.69
N VAL A 44 -25.69 -3.17 -31.32
CA VAL A 44 -25.68 -3.39 -32.77
C VAL A 44 -26.58 -4.54 -33.20
N HIS A 45 -27.09 -5.32 -32.24
CA HIS A 45 -28.12 -6.31 -32.53
C HIS A 45 -29.47 -5.62 -32.75
N PRO A 46 -30.32 -6.15 -33.66
CA PRO A 46 -31.69 -5.68 -33.80
C PRO A 46 -32.36 -5.75 -32.44
N SER A 47 -32.84 -4.60 -31.93
CA SER A 47 -33.69 -4.60 -30.75
C SER A 47 -34.92 -5.44 -31.06
N PRO A 48 -35.43 -6.26 -30.12
CA PRO A 48 -36.74 -6.86 -30.29
C PRO A 48 -37.74 -5.73 -30.63
N PRO A 49 -38.74 -5.99 -31.50
CA PRO A 49 -39.70 -4.99 -31.91
C PRO A 49 -40.34 -4.38 -30.65
N VAL A 50 -39.96 -3.14 -30.33
CA VAL A 50 -40.50 -2.43 -29.18
C VAL A 50 -41.96 -2.15 -29.52
N THR A 51 -42.86 -2.71 -28.71
CA THR A 51 -44.31 -2.46 -28.81
C THR A 51 -44.56 -0.96 -28.67
N THR A 52 -44.71 -0.28 -29.81
CA THR A 52 -45.22 1.08 -30.03
C THR A 52 -45.17 2.00 -28.80
N SER A 53 -43.96 2.34 -28.36
CA SER A 53 -43.75 3.45 -27.44
C SER A 53 -43.76 4.75 -28.24
N THR A 54 -44.67 5.65 -27.90
CA THR A 54 -44.99 6.92 -28.60
C THR A 54 -43.93 8.02 -28.44
N ASN A 55 -42.71 7.72 -27.97
CA ASN A 55 -41.68 8.71 -27.74
C ASN A 55 -40.84 8.98 -29.01
N GLY A 56 -41.27 9.97 -29.81
CA GLY A 56 -40.60 10.41 -31.05
C GLY A 56 -39.16 10.92 -30.92
N SER A 57 -38.65 11.11 -29.70
CA SER A 57 -37.26 11.54 -29.43
C SER A 57 -36.22 10.48 -29.86
N HIS A 58 -36.54 9.19 -29.70
CA HIS A 58 -35.60 8.11 -30.00
C HIS A 58 -35.32 7.96 -31.51
N ASP A 59 -36.30 8.22 -32.36
CA ASP A 59 -36.15 8.11 -33.82
C ASP A 59 -35.25 9.24 -34.37
N ILE A 60 -35.37 10.45 -33.83
CA ILE A 60 -34.52 11.59 -34.21
C ILE A 60 -33.05 11.30 -33.89
N GLN A 61 -32.76 10.79 -32.70
CA GLN A 61 -31.38 10.49 -32.30
C GLN A 61 -30.77 9.36 -33.14
N LYS A 62 -31.56 8.34 -33.50
CA LYS A 62 -31.14 7.25 -34.39
C LYS A 62 -30.83 7.76 -35.80
N ARG A 63 -31.69 8.63 -36.36
CA ARG A 63 -31.47 9.27 -37.67
C ARG A 63 -30.22 10.16 -37.68
N LEU A 64 -30.05 11.01 -36.65
CA LEU A 64 -28.87 11.88 -36.53
C LEU A 64 -27.58 11.06 -36.44
N THR A 65 -27.61 9.96 -35.69
CA THR A 65 -26.47 9.06 -35.56
C THR A 65 -26.07 8.47 -36.91
N GLY A 66 -27.02 7.97 -37.70
CA GLY A 66 -26.74 7.42 -39.03
C GLY A 66 -26.11 8.45 -40.00
N ILE A 67 -26.54 9.72 -39.91
CA ILE A 67 -25.97 10.80 -40.73
C ILE A 67 -24.50 11.05 -40.38
N TYR A 68 -24.13 11.06 -39.09
CA TYR A 68 -22.75 11.27 -38.68
C TYR A 68 -21.84 10.08 -39.05
N GLU A 69 -22.35 8.86 -38.99
CA GLU A 69 -21.58 7.69 -39.41
C GLU A 69 -21.29 7.73 -40.91
N LEU A 70 -22.25 8.14 -41.74
CA LEU A 70 -22.04 8.33 -43.18
C LEU A 70 -20.98 9.41 -43.47
N ASP A 71 -20.95 10.50 -42.70
CA ASP A 71 -19.91 11.51 -42.84
C ASP A 71 -18.53 10.96 -42.53
N VAL A 72 -18.39 10.19 -41.43
CA VAL A 72 -17.10 9.58 -41.08
C VAL A 72 -16.69 8.52 -42.09
N GLU A 73 -17.64 7.74 -42.63
CA GLU A 73 -17.37 6.75 -43.68
C GLU A 73 -16.80 7.43 -44.94
N ARG A 74 -17.43 8.49 -45.42
CA ARG A 74 -16.94 9.29 -46.56
C ARG A 74 -15.57 9.87 -46.26
N PHE A 75 -15.39 10.36 -45.03
CA PHE A 75 -14.14 10.96 -44.60
C PHE A 75 -12.99 9.94 -44.53
N ALA A 76 -13.27 8.71 -44.09
CA ALA A 76 -12.31 7.61 -44.02
C ALA A 76 -11.97 7.04 -45.42
N ALA A 77 -12.94 7.00 -46.34
CA ALA A 77 -12.76 6.51 -47.71
C ALA A 77 -12.09 7.52 -48.65
N SER A 78 -12.01 8.81 -48.27
CA SER A 78 -11.41 9.84 -49.13
C SER A 78 -9.90 9.61 -49.29
N PRO A 79 -9.38 9.45 -50.52
CA PRO A 79 -7.93 9.31 -50.76
C PRO A 79 -7.21 10.58 -50.31
N ARG A 80 -6.04 10.41 -49.70
CA ARG A 80 -5.18 11.52 -49.30
C ARG A 80 -3.74 11.25 -49.65
N ASP A 81 -3.11 12.28 -50.20
CA ASP A 81 -1.68 12.34 -50.38
C ASP A 81 -1.04 12.78 -49.06
N GLY A 82 -0.28 11.88 -48.42
CA GLY A 82 0.48 12.15 -47.20
C GLY A 82 0.14 11.25 -46.02
N GLY A 83 1.17 10.65 -45.42
CA GLY A 83 1.07 9.76 -44.25
C GLY A 83 0.87 10.51 -42.92
N ASP A 84 -0.22 11.30 -42.80
CA ASP A 84 -0.59 11.91 -41.52
C ASP A 84 -1.03 10.82 -40.53
N SER A 85 -0.21 10.60 -39.49
CA SER A 85 -0.45 9.58 -38.46
C SER A 85 -1.80 9.71 -37.77
N LYS A 86 -2.38 10.92 -37.65
CA LYS A 86 -3.70 11.13 -37.04
C LYS A 86 -4.83 10.66 -37.95
N VAL A 87 -4.66 10.78 -39.26
CA VAL A 87 -5.62 10.26 -40.25
C VAL A 87 -5.61 8.75 -40.22
N GLU A 88 -4.42 8.14 -40.16
CA GLU A 88 -4.28 6.69 -40.07
C GLU A 88 -4.86 6.14 -38.75
N GLU A 89 -4.64 6.81 -37.63
CA GLU A 89 -5.28 6.48 -36.35
C GLU A 89 -6.81 6.56 -36.43
N MET A 90 -7.35 7.61 -37.07
CA MET A 90 -8.78 7.79 -37.28
C MET A 90 -9.37 6.67 -38.15
N LYS A 91 -8.74 6.38 -39.30
CA LYS A 91 -9.16 5.30 -40.21
C LYS A 91 -9.13 3.95 -39.51
N ALA A 92 -8.07 3.65 -38.76
CA ALA A 92 -7.95 2.41 -38.00
C ALA A 92 -9.06 2.28 -36.95
N ALA A 93 -9.34 3.35 -36.19
CA ALA A 93 -10.44 3.35 -35.21
C ALA A 93 -11.81 3.18 -35.87
N TRP A 94 -12.04 3.80 -37.03
CA TRP A 94 -13.28 3.67 -37.78
C TRP A 94 -13.46 2.27 -38.36
N GLU A 95 -12.41 1.69 -38.94
CA GLU A 95 -12.44 0.34 -39.49
C GLU A 95 -12.73 -0.70 -38.40
N GLN A 96 -12.15 -0.55 -37.20
CA GLN A 96 -12.52 -1.38 -36.04
C GLN A 96 -14.01 -1.27 -35.69
N TRP A 97 -14.58 -0.06 -35.71
CA TRP A 97 -16.01 0.12 -35.47
C TRP A 97 -16.86 -0.55 -36.56
N LYS A 98 -16.48 -0.41 -37.83
CA LYS A 98 -17.18 -1.06 -38.95
C LYS A 98 -17.19 -2.57 -38.81
N ILE A 99 -16.05 -3.17 -38.51
CA ILE A 99 -15.94 -4.62 -38.26
C ILE A 99 -16.95 -5.05 -37.17
N VAL A 100 -17.00 -4.33 -36.04
CA VAL A 100 -17.98 -4.64 -34.97
C VAL A 100 -19.43 -4.44 -35.45
N ARG A 101 -19.74 -3.32 -36.10
CA ARG A 101 -21.08 -2.97 -36.61
C ARG A 101 -21.59 -4.00 -37.61
N ASP A 102 -20.72 -4.47 -38.51
CA ASP A 102 -21.10 -5.30 -39.65
C ASP A 102 -21.04 -6.79 -39.34
N MET A 103 -20.17 -7.22 -38.41
CA MET A 103 -20.11 -8.62 -37.94
C MET A 103 -21.17 -8.93 -36.88
N CYS A 104 -21.50 -7.99 -35.99
CA CYS A 104 -22.42 -8.29 -34.89
C CYS A 104 -23.82 -8.75 -35.30
N PRO A 105 -24.45 -8.23 -36.37
CA PRO A 105 -25.72 -8.74 -36.86
C PRO A 105 -25.66 -10.19 -37.38
N GLN A 106 -24.47 -10.73 -37.66
CA GLN A 106 -24.29 -12.07 -38.23
C GLN A 106 -24.33 -13.18 -37.17
N HIS A 107 -24.41 -12.83 -35.89
CA HIS A 107 -24.53 -13.77 -34.78
C HIS A 107 -25.58 -13.29 -33.78
N ASP A 108 -26.09 -14.20 -32.96
CA ASP A 108 -27.06 -13.83 -31.92
C ASP A 108 -26.40 -13.08 -30.74
N VAL A 109 -27.25 -12.52 -29.87
CA VAL A 109 -26.84 -11.76 -28.67
C VAL A 109 -26.11 -12.66 -27.66
N SER A 110 -26.46 -13.95 -27.59
CA SER A 110 -25.85 -14.91 -26.67
C SER A 110 -24.39 -15.19 -27.05
N TRP A 111 -24.13 -15.45 -28.32
CA TRP A 111 -22.80 -15.61 -28.89
C TRP A 111 -21.96 -14.35 -28.70
N CYS A 112 -22.55 -13.16 -28.91
CA CYS A 112 -21.89 -11.88 -28.68
C CYS A 112 -21.45 -11.73 -27.22
N ASN A 113 -22.38 -11.96 -26.30
CA ASN A 113 -22.10 -11.88 -24.86
C ASN A 113 -21.04 -12.89 -24.42
N LYS A 114 -21.07 -14.11 -24.96
CA LYS A 114 -20.05 -15.14 -24.69
C LYS A 114 -18.67 -14.71 -25.19
N ASN A 115 -18.58 -14.13 -26.38
CA ASN A 115 -17.29 -13.66 -26.92
C ASN A 115 -16.77 -12.42 -26.19
N LEU A 116 -17.65 -11.49 -25.82
CA LEU A 116 -17.28 -10.34 -24.98
C LEU A 116 -16.79 -10.79 -23.61
N ALA A 117 -17.46 -11.75 -22.97
CA ALA A 117 -17.02 -12.33 -21.71
C ALA A 117 -15.67 -13.03 -21.85
N ALA A 118 -15.49 -13.84 -22.91
CA ALA A 118 -14.22 -14.51 -23.19
C ALA A 118 -13.08 -13.51 -23.49
N ALA A 119 -13.35 -12.45 -24.25
CA ALA A 119 -12.37 -11.39 -24.53
C ALA A 119 -12.00 -10.61 -23.27
N ALA A 120 -12.99 -10.27 -22.44
CA ALA A 120 -12.75 -9.62 -21.16
C ALA A 120 -11.93 -10.52 -20.22
N LYS A 121 -12.21 -11.83 -20.20
CA LYS A 121 -11.41 -12.80 -19.46
C LYS A 121 -9.97 -12.86 -19.97
N ARG A 122 -9.76 -12.99 -21.29
CA ARG A 122 -8.42 -12.96 -21.89
C ARG A 122 -7.65 -11.69 -21.52
N LEU A 123 -8.30 -10.52 -21.56
CA LEU A 123 -7.68 -9.24 -21.18
C LEU A 123 -7.25 -9.23 -19.70
N ARG A 124 -8.07 -9.79 -18.79
CA ARG A 124 -7.71 -9.91 -17.37
C ARG A 124 -6.61 -10.94 -17.14
N ASP A 125 -6.58 -12.00 -17.95
CA ASP A 125 -5.59 -13.07 -17.90
C ASP A 125 -4.26 -12.67 -18.54
N LEU A 126 -4.22 -11.59 -19.34
CA LEU A 126 -2.96 -11.09 -19.90
C LEU A 126 -2.01 -10.81 -18.74
N PRO A 127 -0.87 -11.51 -18.67
CA PRO A 127 0.13 -11.16 -17.69
C PRO A 127 0.59 -9.74 -18.00
N ILE A 128 0.70 -8.91 -16.98
CA ILE A 128 1.40 -7.66 -17.14
C ILE A 128 2.85 -8.05 -17.33
N PHE A 129 3.30 -8.05 -18.59
CA PHE A 129 4.69 -8.30 -18.94
C PHE A 129 5.51 -7.15 -18.39
N LYS A 130 5.98 -7.33 -17.15
CA LYS A 130 6.86 -6.40 -16.47
C LYS A 130 8.25 -6.60 -17.05
N SER A 131 8.71 -5.66 -17.87
CA SER A 131 10.16 -5.50 -18.00
C SER A 131 10.63 -4.81 -16.73
N SER A 132 10.78 -5.59 -15.66
CA SER A 132 11.41 -5.03 -14.47
C SER A 132 12.82 -4.62 -14.89
N SER A 133 13.09 -3.32 -14.79
CA SER A 133 14.42 -2.74 -15.02
C SER A 133 15.55 -3.43 -14.22
N SER A 134 15.19 -4.21 -13.21
CA SER A 134 15.99 -5.25 -12.58
C SER A 134 15.31 -6.57 -12.88
N ALA A 135 15.92 -7.51 -13.62
CA ALA A 135 15.29 -8.80 -13.96
C ALA A 135 14.79 -9.61 -12.73
N THR A 136 15.16 -9.20 -11.53
CA THR A 136 14.51 -9.63 -10.29
C THR A 136 13.37 -8.72 -9.88
N THR A 137 12.17 -9.32 -9.76
CA THR A 137 11.11 -8.88 -8.86
C THR A 137 11.71 -8.87 -7.46
N ARG A 138 12.37 -7.76 -7.07
CA ARG A 138 12.95 -7.63 -5.73
C ARG A 138 11.80 -7.49 -4.75
N PHE A 139 11.45 -8.61 -4.13
CA PHE A 139 10.62 -8.57 -2.95
C PHE A 139 11.48 -8.01 -1.82
N ALA A 140 11.16 -6.79 -1.39
CA ALA A 140 11.66 -6.28 -0.13
C ALA A 140 10.66 -6.72 0.95
N PRO A 141 10.98 -7.72 1.80
CA PRO A 141 10.11 -8.12 2.91
C PRO A 141 9.81 -6.95 3.88
N TRP A 142 10.53 -5.85 3.71
CA TRP A 142 10.46 -4.60 4.45
C TRP A 142 10.55 -3.41 3.47
N ALA A 143 9.52 -3.19 2.66
CA ALA A 143 9.43 -1.97 1.86
C ALA A 143 9.03 -0.78 2.76
N TYR A 144 9.94 0.17 2.95
CA TYR A 144 9.68 1.41 3.68
C TYR A 144 9.06 2.45 2.76
N GLY A 145 7.73 2.42 2.62
CA GLY A 145 6.99 3.65 2.38
C GLY A 145 6.95 4.49 3.65
N PHE A 146 7.15 5.80 3.54
CA PHE A 146 6.85 6.76 4.62
C PHE A 146 5.34 6.70 4.90
N SER A 147 4.95 6.56 6.17
CA SER A 147 3.53 6.55 6.54
C SER A 147 2.90 7.95 6.57
N ASP A 148 3.69 9.02 6.42
CA ASP A 148 3.20 10.40 6.47
C ASP A 148 2.02 10.67 5.51
N GLN A 149 1.90 9.89 4.44
CA GLN A 149 0.82 10.04 3.48
C GLN A 149 -0.55 9.57 4.01
N THR A 150 -0.63 8.55 4.87
CA THR A 150 -1.94 7.97 5.27
C THR A 150 -2.89 8.97 5.93
N HIS A 151 -2.35 9.95 6.63
CA HIS A 151 -3.13 10.97 7.34
C HIS A 151 -3.73 12.03 6.42
N ALA A 152 -2.95 12.53 5.46
CA ALA A 152 -3.43 13.52 4.49
C ALA A 152 -4.63 12.97 3.69
N ASP A 153 -4.60 11.66 3.45
CA ASP A 153 -5.57 10.94 2.64
C ASP A 153 -6.94 10.89 3.32
N LEU A 154 -6.97 10.53 4.61
CA LEU A 154 -8.23 10.46 5.35
C LEU A 154 -8.78 11.82 5.71
N GLU A 155 -7.94 12.85 5.90
CA GLU A 155 -8.44 14.23 6.02
C GLU A 155 -9.12 14.71 4.72
N PHE A 156 -8.54 14.43 3.56
CA PHE A 156 -9.18 14.70 2.28
C PHE A 156 -10.52 13.94 2.17
N MET A 157 -10.54 12.68 2.61
CA MET A 157 -11.72 11.84 2.58
C MET A 157 -12.75 12.17 3.67
N ARG A 158 -12.40 12.87 4.77
CA ARG A 158 -13.33 13.17 5.88
C ARG A 158 -14.63 13.80 5.40
N ARG A 159 -14.59 14.66 4.38
CA ARG A 159 -15.82 15.28 3.81
C ARG A 159 -16.67 14.32 2.99
N ARG A 160 -16.13 13.17 2.60
CA ARG A 160 -16.69 12.22 1.62
C ARG A 160 -17.00 10.84 2.20
N LEU A 161 -16.51 10.54 3.41
CA LEU A 161 -16.74 9.27 4.10
C LEU A 161 -18.20 9.08 4.55
N PHE A 162 -19.03 10.13 4.57
CA PHE A 162 -20.40 10.09 5.08
C PHE A 162 -21.45 9.85 3.98
N LYS A 163 -21.30 8.77 3.20
CA LYS A 163 -22.36 8.31 2.30
C LYS A 163 -23.17 7.21 2.99
N PHE A 164 -24.40 7.52 3.39
CA PHE A 164 -25.34 6.57 3.97
C PHE A 164 -26.01 5.74 2.87
N THR A 165 -26.21 4.46 3.14
CA THR A 165 -27.06 3.59 2.32
C THR A 165 -28.54 3.95 2.54
N ALA A 166 -29.42 3.43 1.68
CA ALA A 166 -30.86 3.69 1.77
C ALA A 166 -31.48 3.23 3.12
N ASN A 167 -30.86 2.27 3.80
CA ASN A 167 -31.25 1.79 5.12
C ASN A 167 -30.52 2.50 6.29
N GLY A 168 -29.81 3.60 6.04
CA GLY A 168 -29.13 4.39 7.09
C GLY A 168 -27.83 3.76 7.61
N THR A 169 -27.35 2.67 7.02
CA THR A 169 -26.05 2.07 7.35
C THR A 169 -24.92 2.87 6.71
N LEU A 170 -23.79 2.97 7.41
CA LEU A 170 -22.58 3.54 6.83
C LEU A 170 -21.67 2.42 6.33
N GLU A 171 -21.32 2.45 5.05
CA GLU A 171 -20.44 1.46 4.44
C GLU A 171 -19.11 2.09 4.03
N TRP A 172 -18.02 1.55 4.58
CA TRP A 172 -16.67 1.96 4.26
C TRP A 172 -15.88 0.79 3.65
N SER A 173 -15.57 0.91 2.36
CA SER A 173 -14.81 -0.08 1.60
C SER A 173 -13.44 0.48 1.18
N PHE A 174 -12.37 -0.25 1.50
CA PHE A 174 -11.00 0.11 1.15
C PHE A 174 -10.30 -1.05 0.46
N LEU A 175 -9.51 -0.74 -0.56
CA LEU A 175 -8.64 -1.70 -1.21
C LEU A 175 -7.18 -1.32 -0.97
N PHE A 176 -6.37 -2.28 -0.55
CA PHE A 176 -4.93 -2.11 -0.31
C PHE A 176 -4.14 -3.05 -1.24
N GLY A 177 -3.56 -2.50 -2.30
CA GLY A 177 -2.66 -3.20 -3.20
C GLY A 177 -1.21 -3.09 -2.74
N GLY A 178 -0.49 -4.21 -2.69
CA GLY A 178 0.87 -4.25 -2.13
C GLY A 178 0.86 -3.93 -0.64
N SER A 179 -0.09 -4.51 0.10
CA SER A 179 -0.28 -4.24 1.53
C SER A 179 1.00 -4.38 2.36
N GLY A 180 1.93 -5.26 1.94
CA GLY A 180 3.21 -5.46 2.59
C GLY A 180 3.02 -5.82 4.06
N ALA A 181 3.63 -5.05 4.96
CA ALA A 181 3.46 -5.21 6.40
C ALA A 181 2.16 -4.59 6.95
N ALA A 182 1.18 -4.28 6.08
CA ALA A 182 -0.14 -3.74 6.39
C ALA A 182 -0.17 -2.44 7.23
N ARG A 183 0.92 -1.66 7.22
CA ARG A 183 1.03 -0.40 7.98
C ARG A 183 -0.07 0.60 7.61
N HIS A 184 -0.39 0.72 6.33
CA HIS A 184 -1.48 1.58 5.85
C HIS A 184 -2.86 1.07 6.30
N VAL A 185 -3.05 -0.24 6.38
CA VAL A 185 -4.30 -0.86 6.86
C VAL A 185 -4.51 -0.52 8.34
N TYR A 186 -3.47 -0.68 9.17
CA TYR A 186 -3.52 -0.36 10.59
C TYR A 186 -3.74 1.14 10.83
N ALA A 187 -3.01 1.99 10.09
CA ALA A 187 -3.18 3.43 10.12
C ALA A 187 -4.61 3.86 9.77
N THR A 188 -5.18 3.30 8.70
CA THR A 188 -6.58 3.55 8.32
C THR A 188 -7.53 3.14 9.44
N LEU A 189 -7.33 1.97 10.05
CA LEU A 189 -8.19 1.50 11.14
C LEU A 189 -8.19 2.43 12.36
N ALA A 190 -6.99 2.90 12.77
CA ALA A 190 -6.85 3.89 13.83
C ALA A 190 -7.58 5.20 13.51
N ASP A 191 -7.46 5.69 12.26
CA ASP A 191 -8.12 6.91 11.82
C ASP A 191 -9.65 6.77 11.72
N LEU A 192 -10.16 5.63 11.24
CA LEU A 192 -11.59 5.35 11.22
C LEU A 192 -12.17 5.32 12.63
N GLY A 193 -11.46 4.71 13.57
CA GLY A 193 -11.82 4.71 14.99
C GLY A 193 -11.93 6.11 15.57
N HIS A 194 -10.95 6.96 15.26
CA HIS A 194 -10.96 8.36 15.65
C HIS A 194 -12.15 9.13 15.06
N ILE A 195 -12.42 8.97 13.76
CA ILE A 195 -13.56 9.60 13.08
C ILE A 195 -14.87 9.13 13.70
N PHE A 196 -15.04 7.83 13.88
CA PHE A 196 -16.24 7.25 14.46
C PHE A 196 -16.52 7.79 15.87
N THR A 197 -15.50 7.77 16.73
CA THR A 197 -15.63 8.18 18.13
C THR A 197 -15.95 9.67 18.28
N ARG A 198 -15.37 10.54 17.43
CA ARG A 198 -15.53 12.00 17.56
C ARG A 198 -16.69 12.59 16.77
N GLN A 199 -17.13 11.94 15.70
CA GLN A 199 -18.08 12.55 14.75
C GLN A 199 -19.35 11.74 14.59
N LEU A 200 -19.27 10.40 14.64
CA LEU A 200 -20.41 9.54 14.35
C LEU A 200 -21.17 9.07 15.57
N ARG A 201 -20.49 8.96 16.72
CA ARG A 201 -21.14 8.54 17.97
C ARG A 201 -22.33 9.43 18.35
N GLU A 202 -22.30 10.70 17.97
CA GLU A 202 -23.37 11.67 18.26
C GLU A 202 -24.52 11.64 17.23
N THR A 203 -24.29 11.08 16.03
CA THR A 203 -25.25 11.16 14.89
C THR A 203 -26.17 9.93 14.76
N LEU A 204 -26.30 9.11 15.81
CA LEU A 204 -27.20 7.94 15.88
C LEU A 204 -27.02 6.95 14.72
N VAL A 205 -25.80 6.76 14.20
CA VAL A 205 -25.55 5.72 13.19
C VAL A 205 -25.75 4.35 13.82
N GLU A 206 -26.83 3.66 13.43
CA GLU A 206 -27.22 2.36 13.99
C GLU A 206 -26.19 1.26 13.71
N SER A 207 -25.47 1.35 12.59
CA SER A 207 -24.42 0.41 12.22
C SER A 207 -23.39 1.00 11.23
N VAL A 208 -22.11 0.68 11.44
CA VAL A 208 -21.01 0.97 10.51
C VAL A 208 -20.37 -0.33 10.08
N ASN A 209 -20.36 -0.58 8.77
CA ASN A 209 -19.70 -1.72 8.15
C ASN A 209 -18.39 -1.28 7.52
N VAL A 210 -17.30 -1.96 7.89
CA VAL A 210 -15.97 -1.69 7.34
C VAL A 210 -15.50 -2.91 6.58
N HIS A 211 -15.07 -2.73 5.33
CA HIS A 211 -14.53 -3.79 4.50
C HIS A 211 -13.16 -3.41 3.97
N PHE A 212 -12.14 -4.21 4.27
CA PHE A 212 -10.80 -4.08 3.72
C PHE A 212 -10.50 -5.24 2.76
N THR A 213 -10.20 -4.95 1.50
CA THR A 213 -9.66 -5.94 0.55
C THR A 213 -8.16 -5.73 0.41
N LEU A 214 -7.35 -6.67 0.88
CA LEU A 214 -5.89 -6.62 0.82
C LEU A 214 -5.41 -7.57 -0.27
N VAL A 215 -4.70 -7.01 -1.24
CA VAL A 215 -4.14 -7.75 -2.37
C VAL A 215 -2.63 -7.59 -2.35
N ASP A 216 -1.91 -8.71 -2.25
CA ASP A 216 -0.46 -8.72 -2.27
C ASP A 216 0.04 -9.87 -3.15
N ILE A 217 1.12 -9.68 -3.89
CA ILE A 217 1.68 -10.77 -4.70
C ILE A 217 2.31 -11.85 -3.80
N HIS A 218 2.68 -11.48 -2.57
CA HIS A 218 3.47 -12.31 -1.70
C HIS A 218 2.64 -12.86 -0.54
N PRO A 219 2.39 -14.19 -0.48
CA PRO A 219 1.52 -14.77 0.55
C PRO A 219 2.04 -14.55 1.98
N ALA A 220 3.35 -14.44 2.19
CA ALA A 220 3.91 -14.11 3.51
C ALA A 220 3.44 -12.76 4.08
N MET A 221 3.15 -11.77 3.23
CA MET A 221 2.63 -10.48 3.69
C MET A 221 1.21 -10.61 4.23
N LEU A 222 0.39 -11.41 3.54
CA LEU A 222 -0.97 -11.71 3.97
C LEU A 222 -0.97 -12.58 5.23
N ALA A 223 -0.15 -13.63 5.28
CA ALA A 223 0.01 -14.48 6.46
C ALA A 223 0.40 -13.65 7.69
N ARG A 224 1.39 -12.76 7.55
CA ARG A 224 1.80 -11.83 8.62
C ARG A 224 0.64 -10.95 9.08
N THR A 225 -0.14 -10.43 8.13
CA THR A 225 -1.32 -9.61 8.44
C THR A 225 -2.36 -10.38 9.27
N VAL A 226 -2.66 -11.63 8.91
CA VAL A 226 -3.55 -12.51 9.69
C VAL A 226 -3.05 -12.66 11.13
N VAL A 227 -1.74 -12.90 11.31
CA VAL A 227 -1.14 -13.05 12.64
C VAL A 227 -1.23 -11.77 13.46
N MET A 228 -0.98 -10.61 12.86
CA MET A 228 -1.10 -9.33 13.54
C MET A 228 -2.53 -9.06 14.04
N PHE A 229 -3.56 -9.33 13.21
CA PHE A 229 -4.95 -9.24 13.66
C PHE A 229 -5.31 -10.27 14.74
N GLY A 230 -4.74 -11.47 14.68
CA GLY A 230 -4.85 -12.45 15.78
C GLY A 230 -4.22 -11.95 17.08
N LEU A 231 -3.06 -11.28 16.99
CA LEU A 231 -2.39 -10.67 18.13
C LEU A 231 -3.23 -9.53 18.74
N PHE A 232 -3.84 -8.64 17.95
CA PHE A 232 -4.70 -7.55 18.45
C PHE A 232 -5.85 -8.04 19.35
N ARG A 233 -6.22 -9.33 19.25
CA ARG A 233 -7.29 -9.95 20.05
C ARG A 233 -6.81 -10.56 21.37
N ARG A 234 -5.49 -10.56 21.66
CA ARG A 234 -4.90 -11.08 22.91
C ARG A 234 -4.67 -9.95 23.94
N ARG A 235 -4.35 -10.30 25.21
CA ARG A 235 -4.23 -9.32 26.32
C ARG A 235 -2.86 -9.23 27.01
N VAL A 236 -2.03 -10.28 27.01
CA VAL A 236 -0.78 -10.32 27.81
C VAL A 236 0.46 -10.15 26.93
N GLU A 237 1.40 -9.26 27.34
CA GLU A 237 2.66 -8.95 26.64
C GLU A 237 2.49 -8.62 25.14
N LEU A 238 1.30 -8.11 24.81
CA LEU A 238 0.85 -7.88 23.46
C LEU A 238 1.72 -6.87 22.73
N TYR A 239 1.91 -5.68 23.31
CA TYR A 239 2.63 -4.60 22.64
C TYR A 239 4.09 -4.93 22.35
N ALA A 240 4.78 -5.59 23.29
CA ALA A 240 6.14 -6.10 23.05
C ALA A 240 6.17 -7.09 21.88
N THR A 241 5.21 -8.02 21.82
CA THR A 241 5.15 -9.01 20.74
C THR A 241 4.84 -8.34 19.40
N LEU A 242 3.86 -7.43 19.34
CA LEU A 242 3.55 -6.65 18.14
C LEU A 242 4.78 -5.87 17.65
N PHE A 243 5.45 -5.17 18.57
CA PHE A 243 6.68 -4.42 18.32
C PHE A 243 7.73 -5.28 17.65
N PHE A 244 8.20 -6.32 18.32
CA PHE A 244 9.31 -7.12 17.81
C PHE A 244 8.96 -7.86 16.52
N VAL A 245 7.76 -8.43 16.42
CA VAL A 245 7.31 -9.14 15.21
C VAL A 245 7.25 -8.18 14.01
N GLN A 246 6.83 -6.94 14.22
CA GLN A 246 6.66 -5.99 13.12
C GLN A 246 7.92 -5.23 12.73
N THR A 247 8.87 -4.98 13.64
CA THR A 247 9.99 -4.03 13.40
C THR A 247 11.37 -4.65 13.44
N SER A 248 11.55 -5.79 14.12
CA SER A 248 12.88 -6.31 14.46
C SER A 248 13.24 -7.58 13.68
N ILE A 249 14.54 -7.81 13.48
CA ILE A 249 15.07 -9.06 12.93
C ILE A 249 15.20 -10.16 14.00
N LEU A 250 15.27 -9.76 15.28
CA LEU A 250 15.29 -10.64 16.44
C LEU A 250 14.07 -10.37 17.32
N VAL A 251 13.53 -11.42 17.92
CA VAL A 251 12.46 -11.33 18.92
C VAL A 251 12.96 -11.95 20.24
N PRO A 252 12.61 -11.39 21.40
CA PRO A 252 12.83 -12.08 22.67
C PRO A 252 12.08 -13.42 22.69
N GLU A 253 12.63 -14.43 23.37
CA GLU A 253 12.06 -15.78 23.41
C GLU A 253 10.60 -15.80 23.86
N TYR A 254 10.23 -15.00 24.85
CA TYR A 254 8.86 -14.92 25.35
C TYR A 254 7.88 -14.38 24.29
N CYS A 255 8.28 -13.38 23.49
CA CYS A 255 7.50 -12.88 22.37
C CYS A 255 7.36 -13.95 21.28
N ARG A 256 8.41 -14.74 21.03
CA ARG A 256 8.37 -15.85 20.07
C ARG A 256 7.34 -16.90 20.46
N VAL A 257 7.29 -17.27 21.74
CA VAL A 257 6.29 -18.23 22.26
C VAL A 257 4.88 -17.70 22.04
N ILE A 258 4.60 -16.45 22.43
CA ILE A 258 3.30 -15.79 22.20
C ILE A 258 2.93 -15.78 20.71
N PHE A 259 3.87 -15.42 19.85
CA PHE A 259 3.68 -15.44 18.39
C PHE A 259 3.34 -16.85 17.90
N GLN A 260 4.14 -17.86 18.23
CA GLN A 260 3.92 -19.24 17.75
C GLN A 260 2.60 -19.83 18.22
N ASP A 261 2.23 -19.58 19.47
CA ASP A 261 0.94 -20.04 19.99
C ASP A 261 -0.23 -19.35 19.29
N THR A 262 -0.10 -18.05 18.98
CA THR A 262 -1.08 -17.34 18.14
C THR A 262 -1.18 -17.98 16.76
N VAL A 263 -0.05 -18.28 16.12
CA VAL A 263 -0.02 -18.91 14.79
C VAL A 263 -0.65 -20.30 14.80
N LYS A 264 -0.32 -21.15 15.80
CA LYS A 264 -0.93 -22.50 15.94
C LYS A 264 -2.46 -22.41 16.06
N ASN A 265 -2.96 -21.47 16.87
CA ASN A 265 -4.38 -21.26 17.03
C ASN A 265 -5.01 -20.80 15.70
N ILE A 266 -4.40 -19.85 14.99
CA ILE A 266 -4.87 -19.41 13.67
C ILE A 266 -4.92 -20.57 12.67
N VAL A 267 -3.88 -21.42 12.61
CA VAL A 267 -3.86 -22.60 11.73
C VAL A 267 -5.06 -23.51 12.05
N SER A 268 -5.27 -23.81 13.34
CA SER A 268 -6.41 -24.63 13.77
C SER A 268 -7.77 -24.02 13.39
N GLU A 269 -7.94 -22.70 13.52
CA GLU A 269 -9.17 -22.00 13.11
C GLU A 269 -9.41 -22.06 11.60
N LEU A 270 -8.35 -21.88 10.80
CA LEU A 270 -8.44 -21.90 9.34
C LEU A 270 -8.67 -23.31 8.77
N GLU A 271 -8.32 -24.36 9.50
CA GLU A 271 -8.54 -25.77 9.14
C GLU A 271 -9.93 -26.30 9.56
N GLY A 272 -10.82 -25.42 10.02
CA GLY A 272 -12.20 -25.76 10.38
C GLY A 272 -12.53 -25.60 11.86
N GLY A 273 -11.59 -25.09 12.67
CA GLY A 273 -11.85 -24.72 14.06
C GLY A 273 -12.79 -23.51 14.23
N GLN A 274 -13.16 -23.24 15.47
CA GLN A 274 -13.99 -22.07 15.81
C GLN A 274 -13.22 -20.77 15.58
N LYS A 275 -13.74 -19.90 14.71
CA LYS A 275 -13.10 -18.61 14.38
C LYS A 275 -13.21 -17.61 15.54
N VAL A 276 -12.13 -17.43 16.28
CA VAL A 276 -12.00 -16.44 17.35
C VAL A 276 -10.94 -15.40 16.95
N LEU A 277 -9.72 -15.86 16.66
CA LEU A 277 -8.60 -15.03 16.23
C LEU A 277 -8.73 -14.59 14.78
N THR A 278 -9.40 -15.35 13.93
CA THR A 278 -9.61 -15.01 12.51
C THR A 278 -11.03 -14.50 12.23
N LYS A 279 -11.77 -14.08 13.25
CA LYS A 279 -13.11 -13.50 13.08
C LYS A 279 -13.06 -12.30 12.14
N GLY A 280 -14.00 -12.25 11.19
CA GLY A 280 -14.04 -11.20 10.15
C GLY A 280 -12.97 -11.32 9.06
N ILE A 281 -12.03 -12.26 9.15
CA ILE A 281 -11.00 -12.49 8.13
C ILE A 281 -11.48 -13.57 7.16
N TYR A 282 -11.46 -13.25 5.89
CA TYR A 282 -11.70 -14.14 4.78
C TYR A 282 -10.44 -14.22 3.92
N ILE A 283 -9.93 -15.44 3.74
CA ILE A 283 -8.79 -15.71 2.84
C ILE A 283 -9.38 -16.36 1.59
N ASN A 284 -9.10 -15.77 0.42
CA ASN A 284 -9.55 -16.35 -0.84
C ASN A 284 -9.07 -17.82 -0.97
N GLU A 285 -9.92 -18.68 -1.55
CA GLU A 285 -9.67 -20.13 -1.65
C GLU A 285 -8.34 -20.47 -2.33
N ARG A 286 -7.90 -19.69 -3.32
CA ARG A 286 -6.59 -19.89 -3.98
C ARG A 286 -5.41 -19.41 -3.14
N THR A 287 -5.66 -18.45 -2.24
CA THR A 287 -4.65 -17.87 -1.34
C THR A 287 -4.46 -18.70 -0.08
N LEU A 288 -5.50 -19.41 0.35
CA LEU A 288 -5.52 -20.15 1.61
C LEU A 288 -4.40 -21.22 1.72
N PRO A 289 -4.12 -22.06 0.69
CA PRO A 289 -3.08 -23.08 0.81
C PRO A 289 -1.69 -22.50 1.07
N ALA A 290 -1.28 -21.49 0.30
CA ALA A 290 0.02 -20.84 0.45
C ALA A 290 0.14 -20.10 1.80
N THR A 291 -0.97 -19.51 2.26
CA THR A 291 -1.04 -18.85 3.57
C THR A 291 -0.90 -19.88 4.70
N LEU A 292 -1.61 -21.01 4.63
CA LEU A 292 -1.52 -22.10 5.63
C LEU A 292 -0.13 -22.72 5.66
N GLU A 293 0.51 -22.90 4.51
CA GLU A 293 1.88 -23.43 4.42
C GLU A 293 2.87 -22.56 5.22
N LEU A 294 2.80 -21.24 5.02
CA LEU A 294 3.62 -20.27 5.76
C LEU A 294 3.30 -20.21 7.24
N LEU A 295 2.02 -20.22 7.61
CA LEU A 295 1.62 -20.22 9.02
C LEU A 295 2.11 -21.49 9.72
N ARG A 296 1.99 -22.67 9.09
CA ARG A 296 2.55 -23.91 9.63
C ARG A 296 4.07 -23.83 9.78
N TYR A 297 4.76 -23.28 8.78
CA TYR A 297 6.21 -23.04 8.85
C TYR A 297 6.60 -22.14 10.05
N TRP A 298 5.82 -21.09 10.32
CA TRP A 298 6.03 -20.18 11.45
C TRP A 298 5.53 -20.69 12.80
N SER A 299 4.70 -21.73 12.83
CA SER A 299 4.10 -22.29 14.04
C SER A 299 5.09 -23.07 14.91
N VAL A 300 6.25 -23.45 14.37
CA VAL A 300 7.29 -24.24 15.04
C VAL A 300 8.60 -23.47 15.13
N PRO A 301 9.50 -23.78 16.09
CA PRO A 301 10.82 -23.19 16.14
C PRO A 301 11.59 -23.41 14.82
N LEU A 302 12.06 -22.32 14.22
CA LEU A 302 12.86 -22.40 13.00
C LEU A 302 14.24 -22.99 13.32
N PRO A 303 14.83 -23.81 12.42
CA PRO A 303 16.19 -24.31 12.58
C PRO A 303 17.22 -23.22 12.23
N LYS A 304 17.09 -22.06 12.87
CA LYS A 304 17.89 -20.85 12.66
C LYS A 304 18.45 -20.38 14.00
N THR A 305 19.70 -19.96 14.01
CA THR A 305 20.36 -19.45 15.22
C THR A 305 20.48 -17.93 15.16
N THR A 306 20.38 -17.29 16.33
CA THR A 306 20.59 -15.84 16.47
C THR A 306 21.99 -15.44 16.03
N LYS A 307 23.00 -16.22 16.43
CA LYS A 307 24.40 -16.00 16.06
C LYS A 307 24.60 -15.95 14.54
N ALA A 308 24.11 -16.93 13.78
CA ALA A 308 24.27 -16.95 12.33
C ALA A 308 23.53 -15.79 11.63
N LEU A 309 22.34 -15.44 12.12
CA LEU A 309 21.61 -14.28 11.60
C LEU A 309 22.37 -12.96 11.87
N LEU A 310 22.95 -12.81 13.06
CA LEU A 310 23.78 -11.67 13.42
C LEU A 310 25.05 -11.61 12.60
N GLU A 311 25.79 -12.71 12.43
CA GLU A 311 27.00 -12.75 11.58
C GLU A 311 26.70 -12.24 10.16
N ARG A 312 25.54 -12.62 9.60
CA ARG A 312 25.08 -12.18 8.28
C ARG A 312 24.75 -10.68 8.19
N ASN A 313 24.19 -10.10 9.26
CA ASN A 313 23.59 -8.76 9.27
C ASN A 313 24.40 -7.71 10.05
N VAL A 314 25.39 -8.13 10.85
CA VAL A 314 26.33 -7.27 11.59
C VAL A 314 27.67 -7.18 10.87
N GLY A 315 28.10 -8.24 10.16
CA GLY A 315 29.45 -8.33 9.57
C GLY A 315 29.62 -7.86 8.12
N ALA A 316 28.54 -7.56 7.39
CA ALA A 316 28.61 -7.16 5.99
C ALA A 316 28.90 -5.66 5.79
N ASP A 317 28.60 -4.86 6.79
CA ASP A 317 29.08 -3.50 6.87
C ASP A 317 30.30 -3.56 7.78
N LYS A 318 31.51 -3.57 7.18
CA LYS A 318 32.59 -2.89 7.90
C LYS A 318 31.96 -1.55 8.32
N PRO A 319 31.98 -1.17 9.61
CA PRO A 319 31.54 0.17 9.97
C PRO A 319 32.22 1.09 8.94
N PRO A 320 31.47 1.93 8.18
CA PRO A 320 31.97 2.64 6.98
C PRO A 320 33.44 2.98 7.16
N LYS A 321 34.35 2.78 6.20
CA LYS A 321 35.81 2.91 6.45
C LYS A 321 36.25 4.24 7.11
N ASP A 322 35.37 5.24 7.20
CA ASP A 322 35.52 6.41 8.10
C ASP A 322 35.33 6.15 9.61
N LEU A 323 34.52 5.17 10.00
CA LEU A 323 34.40 4.66 11.37
C LEU A 323 35.60 3.81 11.82
N SER A 324 36.59 3.50 10.96
CA SER A 324 37.88 2.99 11.46
C SER A 324 38.84 4.10 11.92
N ASN A 325 38.52 5.37 11.63
CA ASN A 325 39.08 6.51 12.36
C ASN A 325 38.32 6.79 13.67
N LEU A 326 37.18 6.13 13.89
CA LEU A 326 36.69 5.89 15.25
C LEU A 326 37.51 4.75 15.86
N GLN A 327 38.67 5.12 16.39
CA GLN A 327 39.14 4.48 17.60
C GLN A 327 37.99 4.47 18.64
N PRO A 328 38.01 3.59 19.66
CA PRO A 328 37.12 3.72 20.81
C PRO A 328 37.42 5.03 21.56
N HIS A 329 37.02 6.16 20.99
CA HIS A 329 37.27 7.48 21.51
C HIS A 329 36.03 8.33 21.32
N LYS A 330 35.44 8.61 22.49
CA LYS A 330 34.47 9.65 22.78
C LYS A 330 33.11 9.50 22.07
N PRO A 331 32.00 9.84 22.76
CA PRO A 331 30.73 10.05 22.09
C PRO A 331 30.95 10.94 20.86
N LEU A 332 30.20 10.70 19.77
CA LEU A 332 30.14 11.54 18.55
C LEU A 332 30.62 12.96 18.85
N ASP A 333 31.59 13.48 18.07
CA ASP A 333 31.92 14.90 18.17
C ASP A 333 30.60 15.65 18.11
N ARG A 334 30.36 16.35 19.19
CA ARG A 334 29.19 17.14 19.51
C ARG A 334 28.81 18.08 18.37
N GLN A 335 29.80 18.49 17.58
CA GLN A 335 29.62 19.29 16.37
C GLN A 335 29.02 18.49 15.20
N GLU A 336 29.32 17.21 15.04
CA GLU A 336 28.66 16.33 14.06
C GLU A 336 27.23 15.97 14.49
N TRP A 337 27.00 15.79 15.80
CA TRP A 337 25.66 15.70 16.38
C TRP A 337 24.85 16.97 16.06
N LEU A 338 25.41 18.17 16.29
CA LEU A 338 24.80 19.44 15.90
C LEU A 338 24.61 19.55 14.40
N ASN A 339 25.55 19.12 13.55
CA ASN A 339 25.42 19.26 12.11
C ASN A 339 24.35 18.32 11.52
N HIS A 340 24.24 17.08 11.99
CA HIS A 340 23.21 16.14 11.55
C HIS A 340 21.82 16.56 12.08
N HIS A 341 21.75 17.04 13.33
CA HIS A 341 20.54 17.58 13.93
C HIS A 341 20.13 18.90 13.25
N GLN A 342 21.07 19.78 12.95
CA GLN A 342 20.86 21.02 12.18
C GLN A 342 20.47 20.72 10.73
N MET A 343 20.95 19.64 10.10
CA MET A 343 20.54 19.30 8.73
C MET A 343 19.11 18.74 8.69
N GLN A 344 18.72 17.92 9.67
CA GLN A 344 17.33 17.44 9.81
C GLN A 344 16.37 18.55 10.26
N LEU A 345 16.82 19.43 11.17
CA LEU A 345 16.09 20.62 11.58
C LEU A 345 16.01 21.65 10.45
N ASN A 346 17.07 21.90 9.66
CA ASN A 346 17.06 22.82 8.51
C ASN A 346 16.16 22.32 7.38
N SER A 347 16.10 21.00 7.15
CA SER A 347 15.18 20.38 6.20
C SER A 347 13.72 20.57 6.62
N ARG A 348 13.44 20.58 7.93
CA ARG A 348 12.12 20.87 8.53
C ARG A 348 11.85 22.37 8.72
N GLN A 349 12.88 23.19 8.90
CA GLN A 349 12.79 24.64 9.08
C GLN A 349 12.58 25.35 7.74
N MET A 350 13.00 24.79 6.61
CA MET A 350 12.63 25.34 5.30
C MET A 350 11.11 25.36 5.05
N GLU A 351 10.31 24.52 5.73
CA GLU A 351 8.84 24.63 5.72
C GLU A 351 8.28 25.67 6.72
N VAL A 352 9.05 26.06 7.75
CA VAL A 352 8.59 26.93 8.85
C VAL A 352 9.17 28.36 8.77
N VAL A 353 10.21 28.60 7.96
CA VAL A 353 10.91 29.90 7.81
C VAL A 353 10.05 31.00 7.13
N HIS A 354 8.76 30.77 6.88
CA HIS A 354 7.82 31.86 6.56
C HIS A 354 7.21 32.58 7.76
N LYS A 355 7.52 32.20 9.01
CA LYS A 355 7.14 33.00 10.19
C LYS A 355 8.33 33.20 11.10
N GLY A 356 8.99 34.36 10.91
CA GLY A 356 10.20 34.74 11.61
C GLY A 356 10.03 34.72 13.13
N GLN A 357 10.85 33.90 13.80
CA GLN A 357 11.19 34.05 15.21
C GLN A 357 12.61 33.51 15.42
N HIS A 358 13.35 34.23 16.28
CA HIS A 358 14.79 34.10 16.53
C HIS A 358 15.22 32.68 16.92
N SER A 359 16.14 32.09 16.15
CA SER A 359 16.85 30.86 16.55
C SER A 359 17.89 31.18 17.62
N ARG A 360 17.66 30.71 18.85
CA ARG A 360 18.75 30.51 19.82
C ARG A 360 19.57 29.30 19.37
N ARG A 361 20.84 29.52 19.03
CA ARG A 361 21.85 28.46 18.97
C ARG A 361 21.94 27.87 20.38
N TYR A 362 21.52 26.63 20.57
CA TYR A 362 21.88 25.89 21.77
C TYR A 362 23.36 25.58 21.65
N GLU A 363 24.17 26.24 22.48
CA GLU A 363 25.58 25.87 22.59
C GLU A 363 25.65 24.45 23.13
N ALA A 364 26.64 23.74 22.61
CA ALA A 364 26.74 22.33 22.75
C ALA A 364 26.73 21.91 24.24
N GLU A 365 27.37 22.73 25.11
CA GLU A 365 27.63 22.55 26.56
C GLU A 365 26.39 22.21 27.41
N ASP A 366 25.20 22.58 26.94
CA ASP A 366 23.88 22.45 27.56
C ASP A 366 23.22 21.07 27.73
N VAL A 367 23.56 20.02 26.97
CA VAL A 367 22.70 18.81 26.91
C VAL A 367 22.81 17.99 28.22
N PRO A 368 21.77 17.95 29.06
CA PRO A 368 21.85 17.27 30.36
C PRO A 368 22.04 15.75 30.18
N ALA A 369 22.78 15.10 31.08
CA ALA A 369 23.12 13.68 30.99
C ALA A 369 21.89 12.74 30.86
N GLU A 370 20.74 13.15 31.39
CA GLU A 370 19.46 12.45 31.23
C GLU A 370 19.02 12.27 29.76
N TYR A 371 19.45 13.15 28.85
CA TYR A 371 19.19 13.04 27.41
C TYR A 371 20.10 12.05 26.68
N LEU A 372 21.09 11.48 27.37
CA LEU A 372 21.91 10.38 26.85
C LEU A 372 21.34 9.01 27.20
N TYR A 373 20.27 8.95 28.00
CA TYR A 373 19.64 7.68 28.34
C TYR A 373 18.94 7.06 27.11
N PRO A 374 19.17 5.78 26.78
CA PRO A 374 18.66 5.18 25.54
C PRO A 374 17.14 5.28 25.31
N TYR A 375 16.33 5.29 26.39
CA TYR A 375 14.87 5.43 26.26
C TYR A 375 14.40 6.86 26.00
N TYR A 376 15.25 7.86 26.26
CA TYR A 376 14.94 9.27 26.00
C TYR A 376 15.65 9.80 24.74
N SER A 377 16.44 8.95 24.07
CA SER A 377 17.28 9.35 22.94
C SER A 377 17.26 8.31 21.81
N PRO A 378 16.47 8.54 20.74
CA PRO A 378 16.39 7.64 19.59
C PRO A 378 17.74 7.35 18.93
N HIS A 379 18.68 8.30 18.99
CA HIS A 379 20.03 8.12 18.45
C HIS A 379 20.86 7.15 19.26
N VAL A 380 20.74 7.20 20.59
CA VAL A 380 21.42 6.26 21.48
C VAL A 380 20.83 4.87 21.29
N GLU A 381 19.50 4.76 21.22
CA GLU A 381 18.84 3.50 20.89
C GLU A 381 19.35 2.95 19.55
N ALA A 382 19.48 3.81 18.52
CA ALA A 382 20.01 3.43 17.21
C ALA A 382 21.46 2.95 17.26
N ALA A 383 22.32 3.59 18.07
CA ALA A 383 23.69 3.13 18.26
C ALA A 383 23.76 1.72 18.87
N ILE A 384 22.88 1.43 19.86
CA ILE A 384 22.74 0.08 20.42
C ILE A 384 22.24 -0.89 19.34
N TYR A 385 21.23 -0.51 18.56
CA TYR A 385 20.73 -1.32 17.45
C TYR A 385 21.79 -1.62 16.40
N HIS A 386 22.60 -0.65 15.97
CA HIS A 386 23.63 -0.91 14.96
C HIS A 386 24.66 -1.96 15.41
N ARG A 387 24.95 -2.01 16.72
CA ARG A 387 25.94 -2.94 17.28
C ARG A 387 25.39 -4.32 17.67
N LEU A 388 24.15 -4.37 18.17
CA LEU A 388 23.52 -5.59 18.68
C LEU A 388 22.35 -6.10 17.83
N LYS A 389 21.86 -5.28 16.90
CA LYS A 389 20.67 -5.50 16.04
C LYS A 389 19.41 -5.88 16.82
N ILE A 390 19.25 -5.26 18.00
CA ILE A 390 18.06 -5.35 18.83
C ILE A 390 17.45 -3.97 19.04
N LEU A 391 16.12 -3.92 19.11
CA LEU A 391 15.38 -2.77 19.63
C LEU A 391 15.15 -2.98 21.13
N LEU A 392 15.02 -1.91 21.91
CA LEU A 392 14.86 -2.05 23.35
C LEU A 392 13.40 -2.40 23.70
N PRO A 393 13.13 -3.46 24.49
CA PRO A 393 11.82 -3.70 25.08
C PRO A 393 11.52 -2.60 26.13
N PRO A 394 10.30 -2.48 26.68
CA PRO A 394 10.04 -1.55 27.78
C PRO A 394 10.98 -1.82 28.96
N GLU A 395 11.44 -0.77 29.65
CA GLU A 395 12.51 -0.87 30.66
C GLU A 395 12.20 -1.91 31.75
N VAL A 396 10.93 -2.04 32.14
CA VAL A 396 10.48 -3.03 33.13
C VAL A 396 10.80 -4.46 32.68
N LEU A 397 10.57 -4.78 31.40
CA LEU A 397 10.90 -6.10 30.84
C LEU A 397 12.40 -6.25 30.63
N LEU A 398 13.09 -5.18 30.22
CA LEU A 398 14.55 -5.19 30.06
C LEU A 398 15.23 -5.53 31.40
N LYS A 399 14.85 -4.83 32.46
CA LYS A 399 15.36 -5.06 33.82
C LYS A 399 15.05 -6.47 34.33
N ALA A 400 13.84 -6.96 34.08
CA ALA A 400 13.38 -8.24 34.61
C ALA A 400 13.94 -9.47 33.86
N ARG A 401 14.20 -9.35 32.55
CA ARG A 401 14.48 -10.51 31.68
C ARG A 401 15.82 -10.45 30.95
N HIS A 402 16.44 -9.27 30.87
CA HIS A 402 17.64 -9.02 30.08
C HIS A 402 18.68 -8.25 30.89
N SER A 403 19.20 -8.89 31.93
CA SER A 403 20.05 -8.26 32.93
C SER A 403 21.35 -7.68 32.36
N ALA A 404 21.97 -8.34 31.38
CA ALA A 404 23.21 -7.89 30.75
C ALA A 404 22.94 -6.70 29.82
N VAL A 405 21.88 -6.77 29.01
CA VAL A 405 21.47 -5.65 28.15
C VAL A 405 21.03 -4.45 29.00
N TYR A 406 20.32 -4.67 30.11
CA TYR A 406 19.92 -3.61 31.04
C TYR A 406 21.14 -2.89 31.65
N LYS A 407 22.15 -3.66 32.11
CA LYS A 407 23.40 -3.09 32.64
C LYS A 407 24.13 -2.26 31.58
N LEU A 408 24.17 -2.73 30.34
CA LEU A 408 24.73 -1.98 29.22
C LEU A 408 23.97 -0.66 28.99
N VAL A 409 22.64 -0.70 28.96
CA VAL A 409 21.77 0.47 28.77
C VAL A 409 21.94 1.49 29.90
N LYS A 410 22.09 1.05 31.15
CA LYS A 410 22.32 1.93 32.30
C LYS A 410 23.71 2.57 32.32
N ALA A 411 24.73 1.83 31.90
CA ALA A 411 26.10 2.34 31.83
C ALA A 411 26.36 3.16 30.56
N TYR A 412 25.42 3.17 29.59
CA TYR A 412 25.61 3.84 28.31
C TYR A 412 25.78 5.35 28.51
N GLY A 413 26.87 5.90 27.97
CA GLY A 413 27.21 7.31 28.12
C GLY A 413 28.26 7.56 29.21
N ASP A 414 28.51 6.59 30.08
CA ASP A 414 29.67 6.62 30.97
C ASP A 414 30.93 6.28 30.17
N ASP A 415 32.02 7.03 30.38
CA ASP A 415 33.35 6.77 29.80
C ASP A 415 33.85 5.33 30.04
N ASN A 416 33.25 4.64 31.02
CA ASN A 416 33.56 3.28 31.42
C ASN A 416 32.65 2.20 30.79
N THR A 417 31.87 2.49 29.75
CA THR A 417 31.12 1.43 29.03
C THR A 417 32.10 0.43 28.40
N SER A 418 32.47 -0.60 29.17
CA SER A 418 33.56 -1.50 28.81
C SER A 418 33.18 -2.42 27.66
N GLY A 419 34.20 -2.92 26.95
CA GLY A 419 34.01 -3.99 25.97
C GLY A 419 33.31 -5.21 26.58
N ASP A 420 33.51 -5.46 27.89
CA ASP A 420 32.88 -6.56 28.60
C ASP A 420 31.37 -6.41 28.73
N ALA A 421 30.85 -5.19 28.96
CA ALA A 421 29.41 -4.94 29.00
C ALA A 421 28.75 -5.27 27.66
N TRP A 422 29.36 -4.85 26.54
CA TRP A 422 28.90 -5.18 25.19
C TRP A 422 28.97 -6.68 24.90
N ASN A 423 30.05 -7.36 25.30
CA ASN A 423 30.21 -8.80 25.11
C ASN A 423 29.23 -9.61 25.97
N ALA A 424 28.93 -9.15 27.19
CA ALA A 424 27.91 -9.76 28.04
C ALA A 424 26.51 -9.61 27.43
N ALA A 425 26.15 -8.40 26.97
CA ALA A 425 24.88 -8.16 26.30
C ALA A 425 24.74 -9.00 25.01
N ARG A 426 25.79 -9.10 24.19
CA ARG A 426 25.80 -9.93 22.99
C ARG A 426 25.54 -11.40 23.29
N ARG A 427 26.23 -11.97 24.30
CA ARG A 427 26.01 -13.37 24.72
C ARG A 427 24.58 -13.60 25.18
N GLU A 428 24.05 -12.71 26.03
CA GLU A 428 22.65 -12.78 26.48
C GLU A 428 21.67 -12.75 25.29
N ILE A 429 21.93 -11.93 24.26
CA ILE A 429 21.10 -11.88 23.04
C ILE A 429 21.20 -13.18 22.24
N GLU A 430 22.41 -13.69 22.00
CA GLU A 430 22.61 -14.94 21.27
C GLU A 430 21.88 -16.12 21.95
N ASP A 431 21.84 -16.13 23.28
CA ASP A 431 21.22 -17.19 24.08
C ASP A 431 19.69 -17.02 24.20
N THR A 432 19.21 -15.81 24.51
CA THR A 432 17.81 -15.56 24.94
C THR A 432 16.92 -14.94 23.89
N TRP A 433 17.48 -14.40 22.80
CA TRP A 433 16.71 -13.89 21.67
C TRP A 433 16.74 -14.90 20.53
N LYS A 434 15.77 -14.82 19.63
CA LYS A 434 15.64 -15.72 18.49
C LYS A 434 15.41 -14.96 17.19
N PRO A 435 15.78 -15.53 16.04
CA PRO A 435 15.41 -14.99 14.74
C PRO A 435 13.90 -14.78 14.65
N ASN A 436 13.47 -13.60 14.18
CA ASN A 436 12.06 -13.29 14.00
C ASN A 436 11.46 -14.22 12.93
N PRO A 437 10.45 -15.06 13.20
CA PRO A 437 9.95 -16.00 12.20
C PRO A 437 9.47 -15.33 10.91
N VAL A 438 8.87 -14.13 10.99
CA VAL A 438 8.26 -13.49 9.82
C VAL A 438 9.26 -12.92 8.81
N ILE A 439 10.57 -12.89 9.13
CA ILE A 439 11.61 -12.55 8.14
C ILE A 439 12.08 -13.76 7.34
N PHE A 440 11.63 -14.97 7.71
CA PHE A 440 11.92 -16.19 6.99
C PHE A 440 10.64 -16.69 6.34
N ASP A 441 10.56 -16.62 5.02
CA ASP A 441 9.46 -17.22 4.28
C ASP A 441 10.00 -18.16 3.21
N ILE A 442 9.28 -19.25 2.98
CA ILE A 442 9.73 -20.35 2.10
C ILE A 442 9.84 -19.92 0.63
N TYR A 443 9.15 -18.85 0.21
CA TYR A 443 9.13 -18.41 -1.18
C TYR A 443 10.31 -17.49 -1.50
N THR A 444 10.53 -16.47 -0.67
CA THR A 444 11.68 -15.55 -0.81
C THR A 444 13.00 -16.28 -0.60
N LEU A 445 13.07 -17.17 0.41
CA LEU A 445 14.32 -17.86 0.72
C LEU A 445 14.70 -18.94 -0.30
N ALA A 446 13.75 -19.38 -1.15
CA ALA A 446 14.04 -20.27 -2.26
C ALA A 446 14.86 -19.59 -3.38
N ASP A 447 14.79 -18.27 -3.49
CA ASP A 447 15.61 -17.51 -4.44
C ASP A 447 17.03 -17.34 -3.89
N PRO A 448 18.08 -17.82 -4.58
CA PRO A 448 19.47 -17.69 -4.14
C PRO A 448 19.92 -16.24 -3.87
N GLN A 449 19.29 -15.25 -4.50
CA GLN A 449 19.61 -13.83 -4.31
C GLN A 449 19.13 -13.30 -2.96
N PHE A 450 18.03 -13.84 -2.44
CA PHE A 450 17.41 -13.38 -1.20
C PHE A 450 17.66 -14.32 -0.02
N GLY A 451 17.74 -15.63 -0.28
CA GLY A 451 17.94 -16.67 0.74
C GLY A 451 19.30 -16.63 1.42
N GLY A 452 20.35 -16.13 0.77
CA GLY A 452 21.71 -16.15 1.31
C GLY A 452 22.19 -17.57 1.70
N PRO A 453 23.42 -17.69 2.25
CA PRO A 453 23.92 -18.97 2.74
C PRO A 453 22.99 -19.58 3.78
N HIS A 454 22.62 -20.85 3.60
CA HIS A 454 21.75 -21.61 4.50
C HIS A 454 20.36 -20.97 4.77
N GLY A 455 19.85 -20.11 3.87
CA GLY A 455 18.53 -19.49 4.03
C GLY A 455 18.48 -18.40 5.11
N TYR A 456 19.59 -17.70 5.37
CA TYR A 456 19.62 -16.49 6.20
C TYR A 456 19.54 -15.22 5.34
N PRO A 457 18.44 -14.44 5.45
CA PRO A 457 18.26 -13.24 4.64
C PRO A 457 19.22 -12.12 5.08
N LYS A 458 19.58 -11.26 4.13
CA LYS A 458 20.20 -9.95 4.43
C LYS A 458 19.08 -8.93 4.59
N VAL A 459 18.85 -8.48 5.81
CA VAL A 459 17.86 -7.46 6.12
C VAL A 459 18.53 -6.09 5.99
N LEU A 460 18.32 -5.43 4.87
CA LEU A 460 18.85 -4.08 4.58
C LEU A 460 18.10 -2.96 5.31
N ALA A 461 17.18 -3.35 6.17
CA ALA A 461 16.02 -2.58 6.51
C ALA A 461 16.22 -1.98 7.91
N GLU A 462 16.36 -0.66 8.02
CA GLU A 462 16.56 0.02 9.30
C GLU A 462 15.21 0.33 9.99
N PRO A 463 14.96 -0.20 11.20
CA PRO A 463 13.67 -0.09 11.88
C PRO A 463 13.27 1.35 12.19
N TYR A 464 14.25 2.24 12.39
CA TYR A 464 14.02 3.63 12.76
C TYR A 464 13.27 4.43 11.71
N SER A 465 13.37 4.06 10.43
CA SER A 465 12.57 4.69 9.38
C SER A 465 11.07 4.47 9.60
N THR A 466 10.65 3.25 9.99
CA THR A 466 9.28 2.96 10.39
C THR A 466 8.92 3.64 11.71
N LEU A 467 9.83 3.66 12.69
CA LEU A 467 9.57 4.31 13.98
C LEU A 467 9.32 5.81 13.84
N MET A 468 10.09 6.51 13.01
CA MET A 468 9.87 7.93 12.70
C MET A 468 8.48 8.16 12.11
N SER A 469 8.12 7.34 11.12
CA SER A 469 6.80 7.32 10.48
C SER A 469 5.65 7.12 11.50
N PHE A 470 5.80 6.19 12.44
CA PHE A 470 4.82 6.01 13.52
C PHE A 470 4.80 7.17 14.50
N GLY A 471 5.96 7.73 14.85
CA GLY A 471 6.05 8.91 15.71
C GLY A 471 5.37 10.13 15.11
N GLN A 472 5.42 10.29 13.78
CA GLN A 472 4.69 11.34 13.07
C GLN A 472 3.18 11.09 13.13
N PHE A 473 2.75 9.84 12.93
CA PHE A 473 1.34 9.44 13.00
C PHE A 473 0.74 9.62 14.41
N THR A 474 1.48 9.27 15.47
CA THR A 474 0.95 9.25 16.85
C THR A 474 0.91 10.60 17.53
N ARG A 475 1.53 11.64 16.94
CA ARG A 475 1.55 12.98 17.54
C ARG A 475 0.13 13.54 17.69
N PRO A 476 -0.21 14.14 18.86
CA PRO A 476 -1.51 14.77 19.06
C PRO A 476 -1.84 15.77 17.95
N ARG A 477 -3.04 15.66 17.37
CA ARG A 477 -3.54 16.49 16.25
C ARG A 477 -4.12 17.84 16.71
N SER A 478 -3.85 18.28 17.93
CA SER A 478 -4.40 19.54 18.43
C SER A 478 -3.85 20.70 17.62
N HIS A 479 -4.74 21.49 17.03
CA HIS A 479 -4.39 22.75 16.35
C HIS A 479 -3.80 23.80 17.32
N SER A 480 -3.87 23.56 18.65
CA SER A 480 -3.06 24.27 19.63
C SER A 480 -1.65 23.69 19.61
N MET A 481 -0.80 24.34 18.83
CA MET A 481 0.60 24.06 18.58
C MET A 481 1.48 24.35 19.81
N GLU A 482 1.03 24.00 21.02
CA GLU A 482 1.96 23.78 22.12
C GLU A 482 2.66 22.47 21.79
N TYR A 483 3.85 22.60 21.21
CA TYR A 483 4.78 21.49 21.08
C TYR A 483 4.97 20.93 22.48
N ASP A 484 4.29 19.82 22.76
CA ASP A 484 4.62 19.03 23.92
C ASP A 484 6.06 18.57 23.72
N THR A 485 6.98 19.23 24.39
CA THR A 485 8.41 18.95 24.33
C THR A 485 8.69 17.50 24.78
N ASP A 486 7.79 16.88 25.55
CA ASP A 486 7.90 15.48 25.93
C ASP A 486 7.61 14.51 24.76
N ALA A 487 6.95 14.94 23.69
CA ALA A 487 6.77 14.12 22.48
C ALA A 487 8.11 13.85 21.74
N THR A 488 9.19 14.55 22.10
CA THR A 488 10.55 14.26 21.60
C THR A 488 11.28 13.18 22.40
N ARG A 489 10.73 12.76 23.56
CA ARG A 489 11.35 11.82 24.51
C ARG A 489 10.83 10.38 24.41
N MET A 490 10.09 10.04 23.36
CA MET A 490 9.52 8.70 23.22
C MET A 490 10.57 7.72 22.67
N SER A 491 10.80 6.62 23.40
CA SER A 491 11.59 5.52 22.87
C SER A 491 10.93 4.92 21.62
N GLY A 492 11.68 4.14 20.84
CA GLY A 492 11.11 3.37 19.73
C GLY A 492 9.95 2.48 20.17
N PHE A 493 10.05 1.89 21.37
CA PHE A 493 8.98 1.08 21.94
C PHE A 493 7.73 1.90 22.29
N ASP A 494 7.88 3.07 22.91
CA ASP A 494 6.73 3.90 23.31
C ASP A 494 5.99 4.43 22.09
N THR A 495 6.75 4.89 21.08
CA THR A 495 6.21 5.38 19.81
C THR A 495 5.36 4.30 19.14
N TYR A 496 5.91 3.09 19.08
CA TYR A 496 5.24 1.96 18.45
C TYR A 496 4.04 1.49 19.27
N THR A 497 4.17 1.41 20.59
CA THR A 497 3.08 1.06 21.50
C THR A 497 1.91 2.01 21.32
N ARG A 498 2.19 3.32 21.28
CA ARG A 498 1.16 4.33 21.04
C ARG A 498 0.46 4.15 19.70
N PHE A 499 1.19 3.79 18.65
CA PHE A 499 0.58 3.49 17.36
C PHE A 499 -0.39 2.31 17.46
N PHE A 500 0.00 1.19 18.07
CA PHE A 500 -0.89 0.03 18.18
C PHE A 500 -2.02 0.20 19.18
N GLU A 501 -1.87 1.02 20.21
CA GLU A 501 -2.99 1.47 21.05
C GLU A 501 -4.07 2.12 20.18
N LEU A 502 -3.70 3.10 19.33
CA LEU A 502 -4.65 3.76 18.43
C LEU A 502 -5.30 2.77 17.45
N VAL A 503 -4.56 1.77 16.96
CA VAL A 503 -5.09 0.73 16.07
C VAL A 503 -6.10 -0.15 16.80
N ILE A 504 -5.80 -0.59 18.03
CA ILE A 504 -6.68 -1.44 18.84
C ILE A 504 -7.92 -0.65 19.28
N GLU A 505 -7.75 0.58 19.75
CA GLU A 505 -8.83 1.51 20.07
C GLU A 505 -9.74 1.73 18.86
N GLY A 506 -9.15 1.90 17.66
CA GLY A 506 -9.91 2.08 16.44
C GLY A 506 -10.55 0.81 15.87
N LEU A 507 -10.03 -0.36 16.23
CA LEU A 507 -10.64 -1.65 15.91
C LEU A 507 -11.92 -1.90 16.72
N GLU A 508 -11.94 -1.47 17.99
CA GLU A 508 -13.00 -1.88 18.93
C GLU A 508 -14.43 -1.56 18.45
N PRO A 509 -14.74 -0.37 17.89
CA PRO A 509 -16.08 -0.07 17.36
C PRO A 509 -16.51 -0.97 16.20
N PHE A 510 -15.55 -1.54 15.46
CA PHE A 510 -15.80 -2.33 14.25
C PHE A 510 -15.53 -3.81 14.48
N ARG A 511 -15.30 -4.27 15.71
CA ARG A 511 -14.87 -5.65 16.00
C ARG A 511 -15.79 -6.72 15.40
N GLU A 512 -17.08 -6.42 15.36
CA GLU A 512 -18.14 -7.31 14.86
C GLU A 512 -18.48 -7.09 13.38
N THR A 513 -18.18 -5.90 12.84
CA THR A 513 -18.59 -5.48 11.49
C THR A 513 -17.43 -5.36 10.50
N LEU A 514 -16.18 -5.39 10.98
CA LEU A 514 -14.98 -5.36 10.16
C LEU A 514 -14.82 -6.68 9.42
N LYS A 515 -14.82 -6.60 8.09
CA LYS A 515 -14.49 -7.68 7.17
C LYS A 515 -13.15 -7.40 6.51
N ILE A 516 -12.30 -8.42 6.45
CA ILE A 516 -10.98 -8.35 5.82
C ILE A 516 -10.90 -9.48 4.79
N GLU A 517 -10.84 -9.15 3.50
CA GLU A 517 -10.67 -10.08 2.39
C GLU A 517 -9.20 -10.08 1.94
N LEU A 518 -8.54 -11.25 1.97
CA LEU A 518 -7.13 -11.41 1.62
C LEU A 518 -6.95 -12.18 0.30
N LEU A 519 -6.14 -11.63 -0.61
CA LEU A 519 -5.87 -12.21 -1.91
C LEU A 519 -4.38 -12.15 -2.30
N ALA A 520 -3.77 -13.31 -2.54
CA ALA A 520 -2.41 -13.46 -3.04
C ALA A 520 -2.36 -13.38 -4.58
N GLU A 521 -2.36 -12.17 -5.13
CA GLU A 521 -2.32 -11.89 -6.58
C GLU A 521 -1.62 -10.56 -6.87
N ASP A 522 -1.27 -10.33 -8.13
CA ASP A 522 -0.91 -8.99 -8.60
C ASP A 522 -2.13 -8.08 -8.58
N VAL A 523 -2.09 -6.94 -7.89
CA VAL A 523 -3.29 -6.09 -7.71
C VAL A 523 -3.92 -5.65 -9.03
N ILE A 524 -3.12 -5.36 -10.06
CA ILE A 524 -3.63 -4.83 -11.33
C ILE A 524 -4.42 -5.88 -12.10
N THR A 525 -4.00 -7.15 -12.07
CA THR A 525 -4.74 -8.26 -12.74
C THR A 525 -5.69 -9.00 -11.80
N GLY A 526 -5.28 -9.20 -10.56
CA GLY A 526 -5.98 -9.90 -9.48
C GLY A 526 -7.29 -9.24 -9.10
N VAL A 527 -7.34 -7.91 -8.94
CA VAL A 527 -8.59 -7.21 -8.59
C VAL A 527 -9.64 -7.35 -9.70
N PRO A 528 -9.33 -7.10 -10.99
CA PRO A 528 -10.25 -7.43 -12.08
C PRO A 528 -10.75 -8.88 -12.08
N LYS A 529 -9.87 -9.85 -11.81
CA LYS A 529 -10.24 -11.28 -11.77
C LYS A 529 -11.13 -11.60 -10.57
N LEU A 530 -10.81 -11.04 -9.41
CA LEU A 530 -11.62 -11.13 -8.19
C LEU A 530 -13.04 -10.60 -8.43
N MET A 531 -13.15 -9.41 -9.00
CA MET A 531 -14.43 -8.76 -9.31
C MET A 531 -15.23 -9.49 -10.39
N ALA A 532 -14.57 -10.21 -11.28
CA ALA A 532 -15.23 -11.02 -12.30
C ALA A 532 -15.60 -12.44 -11.81
N GLY A 533 -15.25 -12.81 -10.58
CA GLY A 533 -15.45 -14.16 -10.04
C GLY A 533 -14.48 -15.21 -10.58
N ASP A 534 -13.42 -14.80 -11.30
CA ASP A 534 -12.44 -15.72 -11.89
C ASP A 534 -11.58 -16.43 -10.81
N LEU A 535 -11.58 -15.90 -9.59
CA LEU A 535 -10.79 -16.36 -8.43
C LEU A 535 -11.64 -17.09 -7.38
N GLY A 536 -12.87 -17.46 -7.71
CA GLY A 536 -13.80 -18.13 -6.79
C GLY A 536 -14.77 -17.16 -6.10
N HIS A 537 -15.46 -17.67 -5.09
CA HIS A 537 -16.48 -16.91 -4.38
C HIS A 537 -15.86 -15.84 -3.49
N ARG A 538 -16.60 -14.75 -3.28
CA ARG A 538 -16.27 -13.70 -2.29
C ARG A 538 -17.25 -13.79 -1.12
N PRO A 539 -16.90 -13.23 0.05
CA PRO A 539 -17.85 -13.13 1.16
C PRO A 539 -19.15 -12.46 0.72
N PRO A 540 -20.31 -12.86 1.26
CA PRO A 540 -21.55 -12.14 1.05
C PRO A 540 -21.40 -10.67 1.46
N ASN A 541 -21.98 -9.78 0.64
CA ASN A 541 -21.91 -8.32 0.80
C ASN A 541 -20.48 -7.79 0.73
N SER A 542 -19.63 -8.38 -0.12
CA SER A 542 -18.34 -7.78 -0.44
C SER A 542 -18.53 -6.60 -1.39
N PRO A 543 -17.73 -5.53 -1.25
CA PRO A 543 -17.85 -4.35 -2.09
C PRO A 543 -17.44 -4.66 -3.54
N GLU A 544 -18.20 -4.11 -4.48
CA GLU A 544 -17.82 -4.05 -5.91
C GLU A 544 -17.05 -2.76 -6.24
N GLU A 545 -17.21 -1.74 -5.39
CA GLU A 545 -16.57 -0.44 -5.47
C GLU A 545 -15.96 -0.01 -4.12
N TYR A 546 -14.92 0.81 -4.18
CA TYR A 546 -14.13 1.23 -3.02
C TYR A 546 -14.13 2.75 -2.85
N LYS A 547 -14.25 3.19 -1.58
CA LYS A 547 -14.03 4.60 -1.18
C LYS A 547 -12.60 5.04 -1.41
N THR A 548 -11.65 4.13 -1.23
CA THR A 548 -10.24 4.41 -1.45
C THR A 548 -9.53 3.16 -1.92
N ILE A 549 -8.68 3.34 -2.93
CA ILE A 549 -7.70 2.35 -3.35
C ILE A 549 -6.32 2.88 -2.97
N TRP A 550 -5.62 2.20 -2.07
CA TRP A 550 -4.24 2.50 -1.70
C TRP A 550 -3.29 1.49 -2.34
N LEU A 551 -2.21 1.96 -2.98
CA LEU A 551 -1.28 1.13 -3.72
C LEU A 551 0.17 1.37 -3.26
N SER A 552 0.79 0.40 -2.59
CA SER A 552 2.14 0.61 -2.07
C SER A 552 3.22 0.40 -3.14
N ASN A 553 3.81 1.48 -3.67
CA ASN A 553 4.84 1.46 -4.72
C ASN A 553 4.43 0.71 -6.02
N ILE A 554 3.15 0.35 -6.17
CA ILE A 554 2.67 -0.46 -7.30
C ILE A 554 2.89 0.25 -8.65
N PRO A 555 2.67 1.57 -8.80
CA PRO A 555 2.96 2.23 -10.08
C PRO A 555 4.42 2.07 -10.51
N ASP A 556 5.37 2.06 -9.59
CA ASP A 556 6.79 1.87 -9.93
C ASP A 556 7.06 0.46 -10.48
N TYR A 557 6.32 -0.54 -10.00
CA TYR A 557 6.44 -1.94 -10.43
C TYR A 557 5.57 -2.27 -11.64
N THR A 558 4.65 -1.38 -12.03
CA THR A 558 3.65 -1.63 -13.08
C THR A 558 3.71 -0.59 -14.19
N HIS A 559 4.87 0.05 -14.38
CA HIS A 559 5.13 1.01 -15.46
C HIS A 559 4.22 2.25 -15.42
N GLY A 560 4.04 2.83 -14.23
CA GLY A 560 3.34 4.08 -14.02
C GLY A 560 1.86 3.92 -13.69
N PHE A 561 1.12 5.04 -13.78
CA PHE A 561 -0.27 5.14 -13.33
C PHE A 561 -1.29 4.64 -14.35
N VAL A 562 -0.88 4.41 -15.60
CA VAL A 562 -1.78 3.99 -16.69
C VAL A 562 -2.48 2.68 -16.34
N ASN A 563 -1.76 1.72 -15.75
CA ASN A 563 -2.33 0.45 -15.34
C ASN A 563 -3.35 0.61 -14.20
N THR A 564 -3.06 1.46 -13.21
CA THR A 564 -4.03 1.83 -12.17
C THR A 564 -5.28 2.46 -12.80
N ALA A 565 -5.10 3.41 -13.72
CA ALA A 565 -6.19 4.11 -14.39
C ALA A 565 -7.07 3.19 -15.24
N ILE A 566 -6.50 2.15 -15.87
CA ILE A 566 -7.25 1.23 -16.73
C ILE A 566 -7.93 0.13 -15.91
N HIS A 567 -7.23 -0.44 -14.95
CA HIS A 567 -7.67 -1.67 -14.29
C HIS A 567 -8.39 -1.44 -12.96
N LEU A 568 -8.06 -0.38 -12.23
CA LEU A 568 -8.49 -0.20 -10.83
C LEU A 568 -9.51 0.93 -10.64
N THR A 569 -9.38 2.05 -11.34
CA THR A 569 -10.26 3.24 -11.11
C THR A 569 -11.73 2.97 -11.37
N ARG A 570 -12.06 1.99 -12.21
CA ARG A 570 -13.44 1.53 -12.45
C ARG A 570 -14.09 0.86 -11.24
N PHE A 571 -13.31 0.53 -10.22
CA PHE A 571 -13.77 -0.01 -8.94
C PHE A 571 -13.72 1.05 -7.84
N LEU A 572 -13.60 2.33 -8.19
CA LEU A 572 -13.77 3.42 -7.25
C LEU A 572 -15.23 3.84 -7.24
N ASP A 573 -15.76 4.05 -6.04
CA ASP A 573 -17.02 4.75 -5.85
C ASP A 573 -16.95 6.15 -6.52
N PRO A 574 -18.09 6.73 -6.95
CA PRO A 574 -18.13 8.13 -7.34
C PRO A 574 -17.57 9.04 -6.22
N ASP A 575 -16.72 10.00 -6.59
CA ASP A 575 -15.99 10.93 -5.70
C ASP A 575 -14.88 10.31 -4.85
N SER A 576 -14.46 9.09 -5.17
CA SER A 576 -13.36 8.40 -4.50
C SER A 576 -12.02 8.62 -5.20
N LEU A 577 -10.97 8.07 -4.61
CA LEU A 577 -9.60 8.28 -5.08
C LEU A 577 -8.77 7.00 -5.01
N ALA A 578 -7.84 6.89 -5.95
CA ALA A 578 -6.76 5.92 -5.91
C ALA A 578 -5.45 6.65 -5.59
N MET A 579 -4.66 6.10 -4.67
CA MET A 579 -3.40 6.68 -4.21
C MET A 579 -2.29 5.67 -4.25
N SER A 580 -1.08 6.17 -4.30
CA SER A 580 0.12 5.37 -4.17
C SER A 580 1.26 6.20 -3.62
N ASN A 581 2.11 5.60 -2.81
CA ASN A 581 3.48 6.09 -2.68
C ASN A 581 4.29 5.62 -3.90
N CYS A 582 5.29 6.41 -4.29
CA CYS A 582 6.24 6.03 -5.33
C CYS A 582 7.65 6.01 -4.73
N LEU A 583 8.45 5.04 -5.14
CA LEU A 583 9.87 5.00 -4.88
C LEU A 583 10.53 6.19 -5.55
N VAL A 584 11.31 6.93 -4.77
CA VAL A 584 12.07 8.07 -5.27
C VAL A 584 13.11 7.58 -6.30
N SER A 585 12.79 7.69 -7.59
CA SER A 585 13.65 7.25 -8.70
C SER A 585 14.58 8.39 -9.19
N MET A 586 15.31 9.02 -8.26
CA MET A 586 16.15 10.20 -8.57
C MET A 586 17.21 9.94 -9.65
N GLY A 587 17.61 8.69 -9.86
CA GLY A 587 18.64 8.33 -10.85
C GLY A 587 18.13 8.14 -12.29
N ARG A 588 16.81 8.07 -12.52
CA ARG A 588 16.25 7.71 -13.84
C ARG A 588 15.60 8.86 -14.59
N TYR A 589 15.23 9.93 -13.89
CA TYR A 589 14.50 11.05 -14.47
C TYR A 589 15.28 12.33 -14.20
N LYS A 590 15.83 12.94 -15.26
CA LYS A 590 16.66 14.15 -15.15
C LYS A 590 15.81 15.40 -14.82
N PRO A 591 14.59 15.56 -15.37
CA PRO A 591 13.58 16.47 -14.82
C PRO A 591 12.30 15.74 -14.36
N MET A 592 11.58 16.34 -13.40
CA MET A 592 10.31 15.83 -12.82
C MET A 592 9.22 15.61 -13.88
N ASP A 593 9.22 16.43 -14.93
CA ASP A 593 8.24 16.40 -16.03
C ASP A 593 8.25 15.05 -16.77
N HIS A 594 9.38 14.34 -16.75
CA HIS A 594 9.50 13.01 -17.36
C HIS A 594 8.83 11.90 -16.54
N PHE A 595 8.55 12.14 -15.24
CA PHE A 595 7.86 11.20 -14.37
C PHE A 595 6.34 11.23 -14.56
N CYS A 596 5.77 12.41 -14.84
CA CYS A 596 4.31 12.59 -14.95
C CYS A 596 3.72 12.25 -16.34
N CYS A 597 4.55 11.95 -17.34
CA CYS A 597 4.13 11.84 -18.75
C CYS A 597 4.51 10.52 -19.44
N LYS A 598 4.90 9.49 -18.69
CA LYS A 598 4.96 8.10 -19.15
C LYS A 598 4.19 7.22 -18.18
#